data_AF-A0A847B9A8-F1
#
_entry.id   AF-A0A847B9A8-F1
#
_cell.length_a   1.000
_cell.length_b   1.000
_cell.length_c   1.000
_cell.angle_alpha   90.00
_cell.angle_beta   90.00
_cell.angle_gamma   90.00
#
_symmetry.space_group_name_H-M   'P 1'
#
loop_
_entity.id
_entity.type
_entity.pdbx_description
1 polymer ?
#
loop_
_entity_poly.entity_id
_entity_poly.type
_entity_poly.pdbx_seq_one_letter_code
_entity_poly.pdbx_strand_id
1 'polypeptide(L)' 'MVDKIKIFALGGLDENGKNMTIVEINEDIIVIDTGLKFPNKLTPG' A
#
# COMPACT_ATOMS: atom_id res chain seq x y z
N MET A 1 -13.67 -11.44 -22.68
CA MET A 1 -13.94 -11.06 -21.27
C MET A 1 -13.06 -9.86 -20.96
N VAL A 2 -13.53 -8.91 -20.14
CA VAL A 2 -12.74 -7.76 -19.70
C VAL A 2 -12.22 -8.06 -18.31
N ASP A 3 -10.91 -7.92 -18.09
CA ASP A 3 -10.32 -8.12 -16.77
C ASP A 3 -10.76 -7.02 -15.80
N LYS A 4 -11.11 -7.43 -14.58
CA LYS A 4 -11.47 -6.49 -13.52
C LYS A 4 -10.21 -6.11 -12.76
N ILE A 5 -9.80 -4.85 -12.92
CA ILE A 5 -8.63 -4.28 -12.26
C ILE A 5 -9.09 -3.37 -11.12
N LYS A 6 -8.58 -3.59 -9.91
CA LYS A 6 -8.71 -2.65 -8.78
C LYS A 6 -7.34 -2.18 -8.34
N ILE A 7 -7.25 -0.89 -8.00
CA ILE A 7 -6.01 -0.28 -7.50
C ILE A 7 -6.36 0.47 -6.22
N PHE A 8 -5.64 0.18 -5.14
CA PHE A 8 -5.77 0.87 -3.88
C PHE A 8 -4.46 0.83 -3.08
N ALA A 9 -4.28 1.79 -2.18
CA ALA A 9 -3.10 1.84 -1.33
C ALA A 9 -3.45 1.40 0.10
N LEU A 10 -2.53 0.67 0.74
CA LEU A 10 -2.57 0.33 2.15
C LEU A 10 -1.67 1.26 3.00
N GLY A 11 -0.77 2.01 2.37
CA GLY A 11 0.08 3.00 3.04
C GLY A 11 0.81 3.91 2.07
N GLY A 12 1.26 5.07 2.56
CA GLY A 12 1.94 6.10 1.76
C GLY A 12 1.01 7.15 1.13
N LEU A 13 -0.29 7.11 1.41
CA LEU A 13 -1.21 8.19 1.06
C LEU A 13 -1.26 9.21 2.20
N ASP A 14 -1.07 10.48 1.85
CA ASP A 14 -1.05 11.61 2.79
C ASP A 14 -0.02 11.47 3.94
N GLU A 15 1.05 10.70 3.69
CA GLU A 15 2.15 10.55 4.62
C GLU A 15 3.44 10.10 3.93
N ASN A 16 4.57 10.29 4.62
CA ASN A 16 5.87 9.83 4.15
C ASN A 16 6.21 8.45 4.74
N GLY A 17 6.44 7.48 3.86
CA GLY A 17 6.89 6.13 4.21
C GLY A 17 5.75 5.12 4.32
N LYS A 18 6.12 3.87 4.65
CA LYS A 18 5.24 2.68 4.65
C LYS A 18 4.39 2.52 3.38
N ASN A 19 4.99 2.89 2.25
CA ASN A 19 4.34 2.77 0.94
C ASN A 19 3.97 1.32 0.67
N MET A 20 2.72 1.10 0.32
CA MET A 20 2.22 -0.20 -0.11
C MET A 20 1.00 0.00 -1.01
N THR A 21 1.13 -0.42 -2.26
CA THR A 21 0.06 -0.35 -3.26
C THR A 21 -0.35 -1.75 -3.67
N ILE A 22 -1.66 -1.97 -3.77
CA ILE A 22 -2.25 -3.23 -4.19
C ILE A 22 -2.86 -3.06 -5.57
N VAL A 23 -2.53 -3.99 -6.45
CA VAL A 23 -3.20 -4.19 -7.73
C VAL A 23 -3.86 -5.56 -7.70
N GLU A 24 -5.18 -5.58 -7.76
CA GLU A 24 -5.98 -6.80 -7.85
C GLU A 24 -6.43 -6.97 -9.30
N ILE A 25 -6.14 -8.12 -9.90
CA ILE A 25 -6.55 -8.49 -11.26
C ILE A 25 -7.36 -9.77 -11.16
N ASN A 26 -8.68 -9.67 -11.31
CA ASN A 26 -9.60 -10.78 -11.08
C ASN A 26 -9.45 -11.38 -9.67
N GLU A 27 -8.77 -12.54 -9.53
CA GLU A 27 -8.53 -13.21 -8.23
C GLU A 27 -7.06 -13.10 -7.77
N ASP A 28 -6.17 -12.57 -8.62
CA ASP A 28 -4.76 -12.43 -8.32
C ASP A 28 -4.48 -11.09 -7.63
N ILE A 29 -3.58 -11.13 -6.65
CA ILE A 29 -3.14 -9.95 -5.89
C ILE A 29 -1.66 -9.72 -6.15
N ILE A 30 -1.34 -8.50 -6.57
CA ILE A 30 0.03 -8.02 -6.74
C ILE A 30 0.27 -6.91 -5.73
N VAL A 31 1.32 -7.08 -4.93
CA VAL A 31 1.78 -6.07 -3.96
C VAL A 31 2.97 -5.35 -4.56
N ILE A 32 2.87 -4.02 -4.64
CA ILE A 32 3.95 -3.13 -5.07
C ILE A 32 4.41 -2.34 -3.86
N ASP A 33 5.70 -2.45 -3.56
CA ASP A 33 6.34 -2.01 -2.33
C ASP A 33 5.81 -2.65 -1.04
N THR A 34 6.68 -2.70 -0.04
CA THR A 34 6.36 -3.08 1.33
C THR A 34 7.19 -2.22 2.28
N GLY A 35 7.10 -0.90 2.08
CA GLY A 35 7.92 0.06 2.80
C GLY A 35 7.66 0.06 4.31
N LEU A 36 8.59 0.62 5.06
CA LEU A 36 8.44 0.89 6.49
C LEU A 36 8.30 2.40 6.73
N LYS A 37 7.75 2.76 7.89
CA LYS A 37 7.77 4.13 8.40
C LYS A 37 8.36 4.12 9.79
N PHE A 38 9.38 4.94 10.00
CA PHE A 38 9.98 5.09 11.31
C PHE A 38 9.06 5.90 12.25
N PRO A 39 9.05 5.57 13.55
CA PRO A 39 8.35 6.37 14.55
C PRO A 39 8.81 7.82 14.54
N ASN A 40 7.91 8.75 14.85
CA ASN A 40 8.27 10.15 15.09
C ASN A 40 8.44 10.40 16.60
N LYS A 41 8.93 11.59 16.96
CA LYS A 41 9.17 11.98 18.36
C LYS A 41 7.93 11.95 19.26
N LEU A 42 6.73 11.95 18.68
CA LEU A 42 5.46 11.91 19.40
C LEU A 42 4.88 10.49 19.50
N THR A 43 5.49 9.52 18.83
CA THR A 43 5.03 8.13 18.84
C THR A 43 5.41 7.51 20.20
N PRO A 44 4.44 7.11 21.04
CA PRO A 44 4.74 6.46 22.32
C PRO A 44 5.36 5.08 22.09
N GLY A 45 6.39 4.75 22.86
CA GLY A 45 7.16 3.51 22.75
C GLY A 45 8.59 3.70 23.20
#